data_AF-A0A354YVL6-F1
#
_entry.id   AF-A0A354YVL6-F1
#
_cell.length_a   1.000
_cell.length_b   1.000
_cell.length_c   1.000
_cell.angle_alpha   90.00
_cell.angle_beta   90.00
_cell.angle_gamma   90.00
#
_symmetry.space_group_name_H-M   'P 1'
#
loop_
_entity.id
_entity.type
_entity.pdbx_description
1 polymer ?
#
loop_
_entity_poly.entity_id
_entity_poly.type
_entity_poly.pdbx_seq_one_letter_code
_entity_poly.pdbx_strand_id
1 'polypeptide(L)' 'EEIATTTGQRKSRAIKRLEVVESFRLSGNDPMWMILDVLPVIPPDLRPMVQLDGGRFAT' A
#
# COMPACT_ATOMS: atom_id res chain seq x y z
N GLU A 1 5.99 -16.26 -21.22
CA GLU A 1 6.24 -16.02 -22.66
C GLU A 1 6.60 -14.57 -22.98
N GLU A 2 5.84 -13.57 -22.53
CA GLU A 2 6.05 -12.16 -22.92
C GLU A 2 7.48 -11.64 -22.64
N ILE A 3 8.09 -11.97 -21.50
CA ILE A 3 9.46 -11.56 -21.13
C ILE A 3 10.54 -12.18 -22.04
N ALA A 4 10.28 -13.39 -22.55
CA ALA A 4 11.22 -14.12 -23.39
C ALA A 4 11.23 -13.60 -24.85
N THR A 5 10.10 -13.05 -25.31
CA THR A 5 9.91 -12.63 -26.70
C THR A 5 9.99 -11.12 -26.91
N THR A 6 9.83 -10.30 -25.86
CA THR A 6 9.91 -8.84 -25.98
C THR A 6 11.29 -8.28 -25.59
N THR A 7 11.68 -7.19 -26.23
CA THR A 7 12.96 -6.49 -26.01
C THR A 7 12.76 -5.07 -25.49
N GLY A 8 13.83 -4.51 -24.91
CA GLY A 8 13.88 -3.12 -24.46
C GLY A 8 12.88 -2.77 -23.36
N GLN A 9 12.15 -1.66 -23.55
CA GLN A 9 11.27 -1.08 -22.54
C GLN A 9 10.08 -1.98 -22.18
N ARG A 10 9.56 -2.76 -23.13
CA ARG A 10 8.45 -3.71 -22.88
C ARG A 10 8.88 -4.82 -21.94
N LYS A 11 10.08 -5.37 -22.14
CA LYS A 11 10.65 -6.39 -21.24
C LYS A 11 10.84 -5.87 -19.82
N SER A 12 11.37 -4.65 -19.67
CA SER A 12 11.56 -4.04 -18.33
C SER A 12 10.24 -3.85 -17.59
N ARG A 13 9.17 -3.40 -18.28
CA ARG A 13 7.83 -3.27 -17.69
C ARG A 13 7.26 -4.64 -17.29
N ALA A 14 7.45 -5.66 -18.14
CA ALA A 14 6.99 -7.02 -17.85
C ALA A 14 7.70 -7.63 -16.63
N ILE A 15 9.00 -7.41 -16.47
CA ILE A 15 9.77 -7.85 -15.29
C ILE A 15 9.22 -7.21 -14.01
N LYS A 16 9.02 -5.88 -14.00
CA LYS A 16 8.47 -5.18 -12.83
C LYS A 16 7.07 -5.68 -12.45
N ARG A 17 6.23 -5.99 -13.43
CA ARG A 17 4.91 -6.58 -13.18
C ARG A 17 5.02 -7.98 -12.58
N LEU A 18 5.96 -8.78 -13.09
CA LEU A 18 6.19 -10.14 -12.59
C LEU A 18 6.67 -10.13 -11.13
N GLU A 19 7.53 -9.19 -10.75
CA GLU A 19 8.00 -9.04 -9.35
C GLU A 19 6.82 -8.84 -8.37
N VAL A 20 5.85 -8.00 -8.74
CA VAL A 20 4.65 -7.77 -7.92
C VAL A 20 3.79 -9.04 -7.83
N VAL A 21 3.55 -9.71 -8.96
CA VAL A 21 2.75 -10.95 -8.99
C VAL A 21 3.40 -12.05 -8.15
N GLU A 22 4.71 -12.22 -8.26
CA GLU A 22 5.46 -13.20 -7.48
C GLU A 22 5.45 -12.87 -5.99
N SER A 23 5.52 -11.59 -5.63
CA SER A 23 5.42 -11.14 -4.23
C SER A 23 4.06 -11.52 -3.62
N PHE A 24 2.96 -11.35 -4.36
CA PHE A 24 1.63 -11.82 -3.91
C PHE A 24 1.58 -13.35 -3.81
N ARG A 25 2.12 -14.06 -4.81
CA ARG A 25 2.13 -15.53 -4.84
C ARG A 25 2.87 -16.15 -3.65
N LEU A 26 4.00 -15.56 -3.24
CA LEU A 26 4.83 -16.05 -2.14
C LEU A 26 4.32 -15.64 -0.76
N SER A 27 3.72 -14.44 -0.64
CA SER A 27 3.23 -13.93 0.65
C SER A 27 1.87 -14.51 1.05
N GLY A 28 1.07 -15.01 0.10
CA GLY A 28 -0.30 -15.44 0.35
C GLY A 28 -1.28 -14.28 0.56
N ASN A 29 -0.83 -13.05 0.35
CA ASN A 29 -1.67 -11.86 0.41
C ASN A 29 -2.63 -11.85 -0.77
N ASP A 30 -3.90 -11.54 -0.52
CA ASP A 30 -4.88 -11.37 -1.58
C ASP A 30 -4.79 -9.94 -2.15
N PRO A 31 -4.63 -9.76 -3.47
CA PRO A 31 -4.68 -8.43 -4.10
C PRO A 31 -5.96 -7.64 -3.79
N MET A 32 -7.07 -8.31 -3.46
CA MET A 32 -8.32 -7.65 -3.03
C MET A 32 -8.15 -6.80 -1.78
N TRP A 33 -7.17 -7.10 -0.91
CA TRP A 33 -6.92 -6.33 0.31
C TRP A 33 -6.43 -4.89 0.05
N MET A 34 -6.02 -4.57 -1.18
CA MET A 34 -5.72 -3.19 -1.59
C MET A 34 -6.99 -2.34 -1.76
N ILE A 35 -8.16 -2.97 -1.87
CA ILE A 35 -9.46 -2.29 -1.97
C ILE A 35 -10.08 -2.29 -0.58
N LEU A 36 -10.30 -1.10 -0.02
CA LEU A 36 -10.77 -0.95 1.35
C LEU A 36 -12.30 -0.90 1.39
N ASP A 37 -12.93 -1.94 1.96
CA ASP A 37 -14.36 -1.94 2.27
C ASP A 37 -14.65 -1.21 3.60
N VAL A 38 -13.76 -1.39 4.58
CA VAL A 38 -13.84 -0.77 5.91
C VAL A 38 -12.53 -0.07 6.19
N LEU A 39 -12.58 1.25 6.35
CA LEU A 39 -11.41 2.06 6.65
C LEU A 39 -11.11 2.01 8.16
N PRO A 40 -9.95 1.47 8.60
CA PRO A 40 -9.62 1.43 10.01
C PRO A 40 -9.32 2.85 10.54
N VAL A 41 -9.78 3.11 11.77
CA VAL A 41 -9.55 4.38 12.48
C VAL A 41 -8.58 4.13 13.63
N ILE A 42 -7.53 4.95 13.72
CA ILE A 42 -6.55 4.88 14.80
C ILE A 42 -7.23 5.28 16.12
N PRO A 43 -7.02 4.53 17.22
CA PRO A 43 -7.57 4.89 18.54
C PRO A 43 -7.23 6.32 18.97
N PRO A 44 -8.14 7.02 19.65
CA PRO A 44 -7.94 8.41 20.07
C PRO A 44 -6.76 8.58 21.04
N ASP A 45 -6.43 7.56 21.82
CA ASP A 45 -5.27 7.61 22.74
C ASP A 45 -3.93 7.75 22.00
N LEU A 46 -3.85 7.23 20.76
CA LEU A 46 -2.69 7.39 19.87
C LEU A 46 -2.75 8.70 19.06
N ARG A 47 -3.88 9.41 19.10
CA ARG A 47 -4.07 10.75 18.55
C ARG A 47 -4.46 11.73 19.68
N PRO A 48 -3.54 12.01 20.61
CA PRO A 48 -3.86 12.89 21.72
C PRO A 48 -4.12 14.31 21.21
N MET A 49 -5.29 14.86 21.57
CA MET A 49 -5.51 16.30 21.46
C MET A 49 -4.79 16.98 22.61
N VAL A 50 -3.84 17.86 22.28
CA VAL A 50 -3.08 18.59 23.31
C VAL A 50 -3.74 19.93 23.55
N GLN A 51 -4.09 20.20 24.81
CA GLN A 51 -4.56 21.52 25.22
C GLN A 51 -3.36 22.48 25.25
N LEU A 52 -3.45 23.57 24.51
CA LEU A 52 -2.47 24.66 24.54
C LEU A 52 -2.95 25.77 25.49
N ASP A 53 -2.00 26.55 25.99
CA ASP A 53 -2.29 27.70 26.84
C ASP A 53 -3.25 28.69 26.12
N GLY A 54 -4.24 29.19 26.87
CA GLY A 54 -5.25 30.12 26.35
C GLY A 54 -6.48 29.47 25.70
N GLY A 55 -6.74 28.18 25.96
CA GLY A 55 -8.00 27.51 25.55
C GLY A 55 -8.05 27.05 24.09
N ARG A 56 -6.88 26.95 23.44
CA ARG A 56 -6.75 26.42 22.07
C ARG A 56 -6.44 24.93 22.13
N PHE A 57 -7.00 24.16 21.20
CA PHE A 57 -6.71 22.74 21.04
C PHE A 57 -5.81 22.55 19.82
N ALA A 58 -4.73 21.79 19.98
CA ALA A 58 -4.00 21.20 18.86
C ALA A 58 -4.61 19.82 18.59
N THR A 59 -5.19 19.65 17.40
CA THR A 59 -5.75 18.38 16.89
C THR A 59 -4.77 17.67 15.98
#